data_AF-A0A917HIC1-F1
#
_entry.id   AF-A0A917HIC1-F1
#
_cell.length_a   1.000
_cell.length_b   1.000
_cell.length_c   1.000
_cell.angle_alpha   90.00
_cell.angle_beta   90.00
_cell.angle_gamma   90.00
#
_symmetry.space_group_name_H-M   'P 1'
#
loop_
_entity.id
_entity.type
_entity.pdbx_description
1 polymer ?
#
loop_
_entity_poly.entity_id
_entity_poly.type
_entity_poly.pdbx_seq_one_letter_code
_entity_poly.pdbx_strand_id
1 'polypeptide(L)' 'MTALILLLIAAAYILLGTFHLAAPSKVLPVYRLLLGRRLFAKNASRFEQITRTNWKLMGAAYILFGMFLVWSLRSRF' A
#
# COMPACT_ATOMS: atom_id res chain seq x y z
N MET A 1 12.74 -14.36 -14.68
CA MET A 1 11.38 -13.77 -14.69
C MET A 1 10.82 -13.53 -13.29
N THR A 2 10.79 -14.53 -12.41
CA THR A 2 10.23 -14.45 -11.05
C THR A 2 10.86 -13.36 -10.18
N ALA A 3 12.20 -13.19 -10.22
CA ALA A 3 12.88 -12.15 -9.44
C ALA A 3 12.51 -10.71 -9.88
N LEU A 4 12.35 -10.51 -11.20
CA LEU A 4 12.00 -9.22 -11.79
C LEU A 4 10.55 -8.83 -11.43
N ILE A 5 9.62 -9.79 -11.48
CA ILE A 5 8.22 -9.61 -11.07
C ILE A 5 8.15 -9.21 -9.59
N LEU A 6 8.89 -9.90 -8.72
CA LEU A 6 8.91 -9.59 -7.28
C LEU A 6 9.55 -8.23 -6.98
N LEU A 7 10.57 -7.82 -7.74
CA LEU A 7 11.14 -6.47 -7.66
C LEU A 7 10.14 -5.37 -8.05
N LEU A 8 9.39 -5.59 -9.13
CA LEU A 8 8.33 -4.68 -9.56
C LEU A 8 7.21 -4.56 -8.50
N ILE A 9 6.84 -5.68 -7.88
CA ILE A 9 5.87 -5.69 -6.78
C ILE A 9 6.42 -4.92 -5.58
N ALA A 10 7.68 -5.16 -5.18
CA ALA A 10 8.29 -4.45 -4.06
C ALA A 10 8.38 -2.93 -4.31
N ALA A 11 8.77 -2.52 -5.52
CA ALA A 11 8.79 -1.11 -5.91
C ALA A 11 7.40 -0.49 -5.84
N ALA A 12 6.36 -1.18 -6.32
CA ALA A 12 4.98 -0.72 -6.23
C ALA A 12 4.52 -0.55 -4.78
N TYR A 13 4.90 -1.44 -3.87
CA TYR A 13 4.58 -1.32 -2.44
C TYR A 13 5.31 -0.15 -1.77
N ILE A 14 6.58 0.07 -2.07
CA ILE A 14 7.33 1.23 -1.54
C ILE A 14 6.70 2.53 -2.05
N LEU A 15 6.39 2.62 -3.34
CA LEU A 15 5.66 3.74 -3.94
C LEU A 15 4.31 3.97 -3.25
N LEU A 16 3.50 2.92 -3.09
CA LEU A 16 2.20 3.01 -2.40
C LEU A 16 2.35 3.48 -0.94
N GLY A 17 3.39 3.04 -0.24
CA GLY A 17 3.74 3.49 1.11
C GLY A 17 4.13 4.97 1.17
N THR A 18 4.94 5.43 0.21
CA THR A 18 5.30 6.85 0.11
C THR A 18 4.09 7.74 -0.22
N PHE A 19 3.16 7.29 -1.06
CA PHE A 19 1.90 8.00 -1.32
C PHE A 19 1.02 8.09 -0.06
N HIS A 20 0.96 7.03 0.74
CA HIS A 20 0.28 7.06 2.04
C HIS A 20 0.93 8.04 3.02
N LEU A 21 2.25 8.18 2.99
CA LEU A 21 3.01 9.13 3.82
C LEU A 21 2.88 10.58 3.32
N ALA A 22 2.76 10.81 2.02
CA ALA A 22 2.69 12.16 1.47
C ALA A 22 1.27 12.74 1.54
N ALA A 23 0.24 11.96 1.21
CA ALA A 23 -1.13 12.44 1.16
C ALA A 23 -2.15 11.30 1.27
N PRO A 24 -2.68 10.99 2.46
CA PRO A 24 -3.68 9.93 2.64
C PRO A 24 -4.95 10.15 1.80
N SER A 25 -5.31 11.41 1.53
CA SER A 25 -6.45 11.78 0.69
C SER A 25 -6.31 11.33 -0.76
N LYS A 26 -5.08 11.16 -1.27
CA LYS A 26 -4.80 10.68 -2.63
C LYS A 26 -4.97 9.16 -2.76
N VAL A 27 -5.06 8.44 -1.65
CA VAL A 27 -5.14 6.97 -1.66
C VAL A 27 -6.58 6.45 -1.56
N LEU A 28 -7.52 7.23 -1.01
CA LEU A 28 -8.95 6.88 -0.99
C LEU A 28 -9.52 6.49 -2.38
N PRO A 29 -9.19 7.18 -3.49
CA PRO A 29 -9.65 6.78 -4.82
C PRO A 29 -9.17 5.40 -5.25
N VAL A 30 -7.94 5.02 -4.85
CA VAL A 30 -7.36 3.70 -5.14
C VAL A 30 -8.09 2.61 -4.37
N TYR A 31 -8.38 2.83 -3.08
CA TYR A 31 -9.21 1.93 -2.29
C TYR A 31 -10.63 1.81 -2.84
N ARG A 32 -11.21 2.91 -3.35
CA ARG A 32 -12.52 2.89 -4.01
C ARG A 32 -12.54 2.02 -5.25
N LEU A 33 -11.45 2.02 -6.02
CA LEU A 33 -11.29 1.16 -7.20
C LEU A 33 -11.16 -0.31 -6.79
N LEU A 34 -10.32 -0.61 -5.80
CA LEU A 34 -10.02 -1.97 -5.33
C LEU A 34 -11.20 -2.66 -4.62
N LEU A 35 -11.89 -1.96 -3.72
CA LEU A 35 -13.02 -2.51 -2.96
C LEU A 35 -14.34 -2.52 -3.75
N GLY A 36 -14.42 -1.76 -4.85
CA GLY A 36 -15.65 -1.58 -5.61
C GLY A 36 -16.66 -0.64 -4.94
N ARG A 37 -17.57 -0.06 -5.74
CA ARG A 37 -18.47 1.03 -5.32
C ARG A 37 -19.33 0.71 -4.08
N ARG A 38 -19.90 -0.49 -3.99
CA ARG A 38 -20.81 -0.87 -2.88
C ARG A 38 -20.08 -1.04 -1.55
N LEU A 39 -18.97 -1.78 -1.53
CA LEU A 39 -18.21 -2.04 -0.30
C LEU A 39 -17.48 -0.80 0.19
N PHE A 40 -16.98 0.02 -0.75
CA PHE A 40 -16.40 1.31 -0.40
C PHE A 40 -17.46 2.24 0.18
N ALA A 41 -18.63 2.41 -0.43
CA ALA A 41 -19.67 3.31 0.09
C ALA A 41 -20.13 2.94 1.51
N LYS A 42 -20.23 1.65 1.82
CA LYS A 42 -20.62 1.17 3.16
C LYS A 42 -19.56 1.44 4.23
N ASN A 43 -18.29 1.48 3.85
CA ASN A 43 -17.16 1.59 4.77
C ASN A 43 -16.33 2.87 4.59
N ALA A 44 -16.73 3.78 3.69
CA ALA A 44 -15.91 4.91 3.24
C ALA A 44 -15.52 5.82 4.41
N SER A 45 -16.48 6.13 5.28
CA SER A 45 -16.24 6.95 6.49
C SER A 45 -15.22 6.30 7.42
N ARG A 46 -15.35 4.99 7.70
CA ARG A 46 -14.37 4.25 8.52
C ARG A 46 -13.01 4.18 7.84
N PHE A 47 -12.98 3.94 6.52
CA PHE A 47 -11.75 3.91 5.74
C PHE A 47 -11.05 5.26 5.76
N GLU A 48 -11.78 6.36 5.56
CA GLU A 48 -11.22 7.70 5.60
C GLU A 48 -10.66 8.01 6.98
N GLN A 49 -11.39 7.69 8.04
CA GLN A 49 -10.95 7.91 9.41
C GLN A 49 -9.71 7.07 9.76
N ILE A 50 -9.73 5.76 9.47
CA ILE A 50 -8.58 4.88 9.71
C ILE A 50 -7.37 5.34 8.92
N THR A 51 -7.56 5.69 7.64
CA THR A 51 -6.47 6.18 6.78
C THR A 51 -5.94 7.52 7.30
N ARG A 52 -6.78 8.50 7.65
CA ARG A 52 -6.33 9.79 8.22
C ARG A 52 -5.70 9.69 9.60
N THR A 53 -6.09 8.72 10.44
CA THR A 53 -5.53 8.57 11.78
C THR A 53 -4.23 7.77 11.75
N ASN A 54 -4.13 6.76 10.87
CA ASN A 54 -3.03 5.80 10.87
C ASN A 54 -2.18 5.83 9.59
N TRP A 55 -2.28 6.89 8.77
CA TRP A 55 -1.56 6.97 7.49
C TRP A 55 -0.06 6.76 7.62
N LYS A 56 0.56 7.25 8.70
CA LYS A 56 1.99 7.05 8.98
C LYS A 56 2.32 5.57 9.20
N LEU A 57 1.50 4.88 9.99
CA LEU A 57 1.64 3.46 10.28
C LEU A 57 1.39 2.60 9.03
N MET A 58 0.35 2.92 8.24
CA MET A 58 0.07 2.23 6.98
C MET A 58 1.18 2.43 5.96
N GLY A 59 1.67 3.66 5.80
CA GLY A 59 2.81 3.94 4.92
C GLY A 59 4.08 3.22 5.34
N ALA A 60 4.40 3.21 6.64
CA ALA A 60 5.52 2.46 7.18
C ALA A 60 5.37 0.94 6.95
N ALA A 61 4.17 0.38 7.15
CA ALA A 61 3.89 -1.02 6.90
C ALA A 61 4.11 -1.42 5.43
N TYR A 62 3.70 -0.58 4.48
CA TYR A 62 3.95 -0.81 3.06
C TYR A 62 5.44 -0.77 2.69
N ILE A 63 6.19 0.16 3.28
CA ILE A 63 7.65 0.23 3.08
C ILE A 63 8.34 -1.01 3.67
N LEU A 64 7.98 -1.40 4.89
CA LEU A 64 8.50 -2.61 5.55
C LEU A 64 8.18 -3.87 4.74
N PHE A 65 6.97 -3.97 4.19
CA PHE A 65 6.58 -5.09 3.33
C PHE A 65 7.39 -5.12 2.03
N GLY A 66 7.59 -3.97 1.38
CA GLY A 66 8.46 -3.86 0.20
C GLY A 66 9.91 -4.24 0.50
N MET A 67 10.45 -3.78 1.63
CA MET A 67 11.79 -4.17 2.11
C MET A 67 11.89 -5.67 2.39
N PHE A 68 10.87 -6.26 3.02
CA PHE A 68 10.81 -7.70 3.28
C PHE A 68 10.80 -8.51 1.99
N LEU A 69 10.04 -8.08 0.98
CA LEU A 69 10.04 -8.69 -0.35
C LEU A 69 11.43 -8.65 -1.01
N VAL A 70 12.08 -7.49 -1.01
CA VAL A 70 13.45 -7.35 -1.53
C VAL A 70 14.45 -8.21 -0.76
N TRP A 71 14.32 -8.27 0.57
CA TRP A 71 15.16 -9.16 1.38
C TRP A 71 14.95 -10.62 1.01
N SER A 72 13.70 -11.07 0.90
CA SER A 72 13.35 -12.46 0.54
C SER A 72 13.87 -12.87 -0.84
N LEU A 73 13.97 -11.89 -1.76
CA LEU A 73 14.61 -12.05 -3.06
C LEU A 73 16.12 -12.19 -2.94
N ARG A 74 16.75 -11.30 -2.16
CA ARG A 74 18.19 -11.32 -1.91
C ARG A 74 18.63 -12.64 -1.28
N SER A 75 17.85 -13.22 -0.36
CA SER A 75 18.19 -14.49 0.31
C SER A 75 18.01 -15.74 -0.56
N ARG A 76 17.46 -15.62 -1.77
CA ARG A 76 17.30 -16.72 -2.73
C ARG A 76 18.40 -16.77 -3.80
N PHE A 77 19.30 -15.78 -3.84
CA PHE A 77 20.48 -15.72 -4.68
C PHE A 77 21.74 -15.99 -3.85
#